data_AF-A0A8T4JBE0-F1
#
_entry.id   AF-A0A8T4JBE0-F1
#
_cell.length_a   1.000
_cell.length_b   1.000
_cell.length_c   1.000
_cell.angle_alpha   90.00
_cell.angle_beta   90.00
_cell.angle_gamma   90.00
#
_symmetry.space_group_name_H-M   'P 1'
#
loop_
_entity.id
_entity.type
_entity.pdbx_description
1 polymer ?
#
loop_
_entity_poly.entity_id
_entity_poly.type
_entity_poly.pdbx_seq_one_letter_code
_entity_poly.pdbx_strand_id
1 'polypeptide(L)' 'DGTSWAAWKPVGRGRQWGRRRLLDEVTNAFAQWCDAGQPGLTRFGVTVTSAQERVWVDEPSNTVGRA' A
#
# COMPACT_ATOMS: atom_id res chain seq x y z
N ASP A 1 7.76 -7.39 -12.11
CA ASP A 1 8.30 -8.71 -12.51
C ASP A 1 7.34 -9.77 -12.02
N GLY A 2 6.65 -10.48 -12.92
CA GLY A 2 5.58 -11.45 -12.58
C GLY A 2 6.03 -12.69 -11.78
N THR A 3 7.16 -12.60 -11.07
CA THR A 3 7.80 -13.62 -10.25
C THR A 3 7.38 -13.54 -8.78
N SER A 4 6.54 -12.58 -8.39
CA SER A 4 5.95 -12.53 -7.05
C SER A 4 4.44 -12.54 -7.14
N TRP A 5 3.79 -13.27 -6.24
CA TRP A 5 2.33 -13.32 -6.12
C TRP A 5 1.90 -13.39 -4.65
N ALA A 6 0.72 -12.86 -4.36
CA ALA A 6 0.02 -13.06 -3.09
C ALA A 6 -1.45 -13.37 -3.35
N ALA A 7 -2.06 -14.16 -2.47
CA ALA A 7 -3.47 -14.50 -2.51
C ALA A 7 -4.03 -14.54 -1.10
N TRP A 8 -5.20 -13.91 -0.91
CA TRP A 8 -5.98 -14.01 0.32
C TRP A 8 -7.13 -15.00 0.15
N LYS A 9 -7.41 -15.80 1.19
CA LYS A 9 -8.58 -16.67 1.25
C LYS A 9 -9.61 -16.02 2.19
N PRO A 10 -10.91 -15.97 1.84
CA PRO A 10 -11.95 -15.39 2.71
C PRO A 10 -12.01 -16.00 4.12
N VAL A 11 -11.63 -17.28 4.23
CA VAL A 11 -11.41 -17.98 5.49
C VAL A 11 -10.08 -18.75 5.38
N GLY A 12 -9.11 -18.43 6.23
CA GLY A 12 -7.77 -19.04 6.26
C GLY A 12 -6.62 -18.04 6.21
N ARG A 13 -5.37 -18.53 6.18
CA ARG A 13 -4.18 -17.67 6.06
C ARG A 13 -3.91 -17.29 4.61
N GLY A 14 -3.41 -16.07 4.40
CA GLY A 14 -2.88 -15.64 3.10
C GLY A 14 -1.67 -16.46 2.67
N ARG A 15 -1.49 -16.60 1.36
CA ARG A 15 -0.31 -17.23 0.76
C ARG A 15 0.41 -16.22 -0.12
N GLN A 16 1.73 -16.32 -0.18
CA GLN A 16 2.55 -15.52 -1.07
C GLN A 16 3.79 -16.29 -1.50
N TRP A 17 4.39 -15.85 -2.60
CA TRP A 17 5.65 -16.36 -3.12
C TRP A 17 6.39 -15.27 -3.90
N GLY A 18 7.70 -15.43 -4.03
CA GLY A 18 8.58 -14.52 -4.75
C GLY A 18 9.41 -13.64 -3.82
N ARG A 19 10.28 -12.82 -4.42
CA ARG A 19 11.19 -11.92 -3.67
C ARG A 19 10.42 -10.80 -2.99
N ARG A 20 9.35 -10.31 -3.61
CA ARG A 20 8.47 -9.31 -3.00
C ARG A 20 7.50 -9.98 -2.05
N ARG A 21 7.41 -9.44 -0.85
CA ARG A 21 6.48 -9.88 0.18
C ARG A 21 5.15 -9.14 0.00
N LEU A 22 4.48 -9.42 -1.12
CA LEU A 22 3.28 -8.68 -1.54
C LEU A 22 2.14 -8.73 -0.50
N LEU A 23 2.02 -9.81 0.26
CA LEU A 23 1.01 -9.89 1.31
C LEU A 23 1.34 -8.93 2.47
N ASP A 24 2.62 -8.82 2.82
CA ASP A 24 3.09 -7.93 3.88
C ASP A 24 2.95 -6.47 3.43
N GLU A 25 3.25 -6.18 2.17
CA GLU A 25 3.06 -4.85 1.55
C GLU A 25 1.59 -4.40 1.61
N VAL A 26 0.65 -5.25 1.19
CA VAL A 26 -0.79 -4.93 1.23
C VAL A 26 -1.28 -4.79 2.68
N THR A 27 -0.82 -5.66 3.59
CA THR A 27 -1.19 -5.58 5.01
C THR A 27 -0.70 -4.29 5.66
N ASN A 28 0.54 -3.88 5.36
CA ASN A 28 1.11 -2.63 5.85
C ASN A 28 0.37 -1.41 5.28
N ALA A 29 0.07 -1.41 3.97
CA ALA A 29 -0.72 -0.36 3.35
C ALA A 29 -2.13 -0.27 3.96
N PHE A 30 -2.77 -1.40 4.23
CA PHE A 30 -4.08 -1.43 4.90
C PHE A 30 -4.02 -0.90 6.33
N ALA A 31 -2.99 -1.25 7.11
CA ALA A 31 -2.78 -0.71 8.45
C ALA A 31 -2.61 0.81 8.43
N GLN A 32 -1.75 1.32 7.54
CA GLN A 32 -1.56 2.77 7.36
C GLN A 32 -2.86 3.49 6.93
N TRP A 33 -3.68 2.86 6.08
CA TRP A 33 -4.99 3.39 5.72
C TRP A 33 -5.95 3.45 6.92
N CYS A 34 -5.95 2.42 7.77
CA CYS A 34 -6.72 2.41 9.01
C CYS A 34 -6.24 3.50 9.98
N ASP A 35 -4.92 3.63 10.17
CA ASP A 35 -4.32 4.64 11.05
C ASP A 35 -4.59 6.07 10.56
N ALA A 36 -4.69 6.26 9.24
CA ALA A 36 -5.10 7.52 8.62
C ALA A 36 -6.61 7.81 8.76
N GLY A 37 -7.38 6.99 9.48
CA GLY A 37 -8.81 7.18 9.70
C GLY A 37 -9.69 6.69 8.55
N GLN A 38 -9.23 5.69 7.79
CA GLN A 38 -9.96 5.08 6.68
C GLN A 38 -10.44 6.11 5.63
N PRO A 39 -9.56 6.99 5.13
CA PRO A 39 -9.95 8.05 4.20
C PRO A 39 -10.54 7.47 2.91
N GLY A 40 -11.55 8.16 2.38
CA GLY A 40 -12.10 7.86 1.07
C GLY A 40 -11.05 8.05 -0.04
N LEU A 41 -11.17 7.28 -1.13
CA LEU A 41 -10.21 7.29 -2.24
C LEU A 41 -9.98 8.68 -2.84
N THR A 42 -10.98 9.56 -2.79
CA THR A 42 -10.90 10.95 -3.28
C THR A 42 -9.99 11.85 -2.46
N ARG A 43 -9.60 11.44 -1.25
CA ARG A 43 -8.65 12.18 -0.39
C ARG A 43 -7.19 11.84 -0.69
N PHE A 44 -6.94 10.82 -1.51
CA PHE A 44 -5.59 10.47 -1.92
C PHE A 44 -5.14 11.33 -3.09
N GLY A 45 -3.88 11.76 -3.01
CA GLY A 45 -3.17 12.36 -4.13
C GLY A 45 -1.84 11.66 -4.38
N VAL A 46 -1.23 11.95 -5.52
CA VAL A 46 0.10 11.46 -5.89
C VAL A 46 0.95 12.62 -6.38
N THR A 47 2.15 12.73 -5.84
CA THR A 47 3.18 13.64 -6.35
C THR A 47 4.20 12.81 -7.12
N VAL A 48 4.36 13.15 -8.40
CA VAL A 48 5.34 12.53 -9.30
C VAL A 48 6.38 13.57 -9.68
N THR A 49 7.64 13.22 -9.53
CA THR A 49 8.80 14.00 -9.95
C THR A 49 9.76 13.10 -10.74
N SER A 50 10.79 13.67 -11.37
CA SER A 50 11.84 12.88 -12.01
C SER A 50 12.62 12.00 -11.02
N ALA A 51 12.58 12.29 -9.72
CA ALA A 51 13.34 11.58 -8.69
C ALA A 51 12.50 10.55 -7.90
N GLN A 52 11.19 10.76 -7.78
CA GLN A 52 10.33 9.94 -6.93
C GLN A 52 8.85 10.05 -7.31
N GLU A 53 8.11 9.01 -6.95
CA GLU A 53 6.65 8.96 -6.89
C GLU A 53 6.24 8.73 -5.43
N ARG A 54 5.24 9.48 -4.97
CA ARG A 54 4.83 9.47 -3.57
C ARG A 54 3.34 9.73 -3.45
N VAL A 55 2.64 8.84 -2.75
CA VAL A 55 1.22 8.93 -2.45
C VAL A 55 1.04 9.64 -1.11
N TRP A 56 -0.03 10.42 -0.97
CA TRP A 56 -0.34 11.17 0.25
C TRP A 56 -1.86 11.29 0.45
N VAL A 57 -2.27 11.69 1.66
CA VAL A 57 -3.68 11.91 2.02
C VAL A 57 -3.88 13.37 2.39
N ASP A 58 -4.86 14.04 1.78
CA ASP A 58 -5.22 15.45 1.94
C ASP A 58 -4.19 16.48 1.46
N GLU A 59 -2.92 16.31 1.83
CA GLU A 59 -1.84 17.22 1.43
C GLU A 59 -0.51 16.48 1.12
N PRO A 60 0.36 17.02 0.24
CA PRO A 60 1.61 16.38 -0.17
C PRO A 60 2.61 16.04 0.96
N SER A 61 2.53 16.72 2.10
CA SER A 61 3.34 16.46 3.30
C SER A 61 2.91 15.21 4.06
N ASN A 62 1.65 14.79 3.92
CA ASN A 62 1.09 13.65 4.65
C ASN A 62 1.20 12.36 3.83
N THR A 63 2.43 11.88 3.72
CA THR A 63 2.77 10.73 2.88
C THR A 63 2.27 9.42 3.44
N VAL A 64 1.71 8.58 2.56
CA VAL A 64 1.34 7.20 2.85
C VAL A 64 2.20 6.26 2.02
N GLY A 65 2.48 5.08 2.56
CA GLY A 65 3.36 4.13 1.89
C GLY A 65 4.82 4.53 1.99
N ARG A 66 5.46 4.19 3.12
CA ARG A 66 6.72 3.41 3.22
C ARG A 66 7.35 3.56 4.61
N ALA A 67 7.63 2.41 5.24
CA ALA A 67 8.89 2.11 5.92
C ALA A 67 9.54 0.95 5.13
#